data_AF-A0A954Z551-F1
#
_entry.id   AF-A0A954Z551-F1
#
_cell.length_a   1.000
_cell.length_b   1.000
_cell.length_c   1.000
_cell.angle_alpha   90.00
_cell.angle_beta   90.00
_cell.angle_gamma   90.00
#
_symmetry.space_group_name_H-M   'P 1'
#
loop_
_entity.id
_entity.type
_entity.pdbx_description
1 polymer ?
#
loop_
_entity_poly.entity_id
_entity_poly.type
_entity_poly.pdbx_seq_one_letter_code
_entity_poly.pdbx_strand_id
1 'polypeptide(L)'
;MDEQIRNEVIHRWGRGQSQREIARRLRLSRNTVKAVLGSAQAAREGSAPAVEAPTNKRRASMLDSFDEQIKEILGRHPEMPAVEVLRRLRHSGFQGSYTILRQRVNRLRERFPDDLMADVTAPGVTAIVSFTTLQLACGDGARQDA
;
A
#
# COMPACT_ATOMS: atom_id res chain seq x y z
N MET A 1 11.30 -19.20 5.07
CA MET A 1 11.48 -20.45 5.82
C MET A 1 12.03 -21.45 4.84
N ASP A 2 13.23 -21.97 5.09
CA ASP A 2 13.89 -22.85 4.15
C ASP A 2 13.20 -24.22 4.10
N GLU A 3 13.08 -24.77 2.90
CA GLU A 3 12.41 -26.06 2.66
C GLU A 3 13.07 -27.20 3.44
N GLN A 4 14.39 -27.12 3.63
CA GLN A 4 15.15 -28.08 4.43
C GLN A 4 14.68 -28.12 5.89
N ILE A 5 14.42 -26.96 6.51
CA ILE A 5 13.95 -26.89 7.90
C ILE A 5 12.51 -27.41 8.00
N ARG A 6 11.68 -27.14 6.99
CA ARG A 6 10.31 -27.68 6.91
C ARG A 6 10.32 -29.21 6.87
N ASN A 7 11.13 -29.81 5.99
CA ASN A 7 11.23 -31.26 5.87
C ASN A 7 11.79 -31.91 7.14
N GLU A 8 12.76 -31.26 7.78
CA GLU A 8 13.32 -31.73 9.05
C GLU A 8 12.28 -31.74 10.19
N VAL A 9 11.39 -30.75 10.24
CA VAL A 9 10.26 -30.73 11.18
C VAL A 9 9.33 -31.93 10.94
N ILE A 10 8.96 -32.20 9.68
CA ILE A 10 8.06 -33.30 9.31
C ILE A 10 8.70 -34.66 9.63
N HIS A 11 9.99 -34.82 9.31
CA HIS A 11 10.74 -36.04 9.58
C HIS A 11 10.80 -36.36 11.09
N ARG A 12 11.12 -35.37 11.92
CA ARG A 12 11.18 -35.52 13.38
C ARG A 12 9.82 -35.82 13.99
N TRP A 13 8.77 -35.20 13.47
CA TRP A 13 7.40 -35.48 13.89
C TRP A 13 6.97 -36.91 13.54
N GLY A 14 7.32 -37.40 12.34
CA GLY A 14 7.08 -38.79 11.95
C GLY A 14 7.79 -39.82 12.83
N ARG A 15 8.90 -39.43 13.48
CA ARG A 15 9.62 -40.25 14.48
C ARG A 15 9.03 -40.18 15.89
N GLY A 16 7.90 -39.49 16.10
CA GLY A 16 7.21 -39.42 17.39
C GLY A 16 7.75 -38.37 18.36
N GLN A 17 8.61 -37.44 17.93
CA GLN A 17 9.08 -36.35 18.79
C GLN A 17 7.97 -35.33 19.09
N SER A 18 7.94 -34.80 20.31
CA SER A 18 6.95 -33.78 20.66
C SER A 18 7.23 -32.44 19.96
N GLN A 19 6.19 -31.66 19.66
CA GLN A 19 6.36 -30.33 19.03
C GLN A 19 7.27 -29.40 19.84
N ARG A 20 7.24 -29.52 21.17
CA ARG A 20 8.09 -28.76 22.10
C ARG A 20 9.56 -29.13 21.98
N GLU A 21 9.85 -30.40 21.76
CA GLU A 21 11.21 -30.90 21.58
C GLU A 21 11.78 -30.48 20.22
N ILE A 22 10.98 -30.60 19.16
CA ILE A 22 11.34 -30.15 17.80
C ILE A 22 11.64 -28.65 17.80
N ALA A 23 10.78 -27.84 18.43
CA ALA A 23 10.96 -26.39 18.55
C ALA A 23 12.27 -26.03 19.27
N ARG A 24 12.57 -26.68 20.40
CA ARG A 24 13.82 -26.46 21.15
C ARG A 24 15.05 -26.85 20.33
N ARG A 25 15.00 -27.97 19.62
CA ARG A 25 16.14 -28.52 18.89
C ARG A 25 16.46 -27.74 17.61
N LEU A 26 15.44 -27.28 16.90
CA LEU A 26 15.59 -26.47 15.69
C LEU A 26 15.63 -24.95 15.97
N ARG A 27 15.55 -24.54 17.25
CA ARG A 27 15.45 -23.14 17.69
C ARG A 27 14.33 -22.37 16.98
N LEU A 28 13.21 -23.05 16.75
CA LEU A 28 12.02 -22.48 16.13
C LEU A 28 10.97 -22.14 17.17
N SER A 29 10.11 -21.18 16.85
CA SER A 29 8.92 -20.95 17.68
C SER A 29 7.97 -22.15 17.60
N ARG A 30 7.28 -22.45 18.71
CA ARG A 30 6.25 -23.51 18.73
C ARG A 30 5.16 -23.27 17.68
N ASN A 31 4.84 -22.01 17.41
CA ASN A 31 3.84 -21.62 16.40
C ASN A 31 4.29 -22.00 14.98
N THR A 32 5.58 -21.86 14.68
CA THR A 32 6.16 -22.25 13.39
C THR A 32 6.05 -23.76 13.19
N VAL A 33 6.42 -24.55 14.20
CA VAL A 33 6.31 -26.02 14.15
C VAL A 33 4.85 -26.45 13.97
N LYS A 34 3.92 -25.86 14.75
CA LYS A 34 2.49 -26.13 14.63
C LYS A 34 1.94 -25.80 13.24
N ALA A 35 2.34 -24.66 12.66
CA ALA A 35 1.92 -24.26 11.32
C ALA A 35 2.42 -25.22 10.24
N VAL A 36 3.69 -25.64 10.30
CA VAL A 36 4.27 -26.60 9.36
C VAL A 36 3.54 -27.93 9.42
N LEU A 37 3.32 -28.47 10.62
CA LEU A 37 2.59 -29.72 10.79
C LEU A 37 1.14 -29.63 10.32
N GLY A 38 0.46 -28.50 10.60
CA GLY A 38 -0.89 -28.26 10.11
C GLY A 38 -0.96 -28.21 8.58
N SER A 39 -0.02 -27.54 7.92
CA SER A 39 0.05 -27.52 6.46
C SER A 39 0.38 -28.89 5.85
N ALA A 40 1.26 -29.67 6.48
CA ALA A 40 1.62 -31.00 6.01
C ALA A 40 0.49 -32.02 6.19
N GLN A 41 -0.29 -31.89 7.27
CA GLN A 41 -1.48 -32.71 7.52
C GLN A 41 -2.58 -32.40 6.50
N ALA A 42 -2.88 -31.11 6.26
CA ALA A 42 -3.85 -30.68 5.26
C ALA A 42 -3.50 -31.14 3.84
N ALA A 43 -2.21 -31.14 3.49
CA ALA A 43 -1.73 -31.66 2.21
C ALA A 43 -1.93 -33.18 2.05
N ARG A 44 -1.87 -33.96 3.13
CA ARG A 44 -2.10 -35.41 3.12
C ARG A 44 -3.58 -35.78 3.03
N GLU A 45 -4.45 -34.96 3.59
CA GLU A 45 -5.90 -35.17 3.62
C GLU A 45 -6.59 -34.78 2.30
N GLY A 46 -5.83 -34.48 1.23
CA GLY A 46 -6.37 -34.14 -0.09
C GLY A 46 -7.06 -32.77 -0.15
N SER A 47 -7.07 -32.03 0.97
CA SER A 47 -7.60 -30.68 1.07
C SER A 47 -6.44 -29.67 0.96
N ALA A 48 -5.78 -29.66 -0.19
CA ALA A 48 -4.81 -28.61 -0.51
C ALA A 48 -5.37 -27.74 -1.63
N PRO A 49 -5.71 -26.46 -1.40
CA PRO A 49 -5.00 -25.47 -2.17
C PRO A 49 -3.55 -25.49 -1.69
N ALA A 50 -2.62 -25.53 -2.65
CA ALA A 50 -1.21 -25.23 -2.39
C ALA A 50 -1.17 -24.02 -1.45
N VAL A 51 -0.55 -24.18 -0.27
CA VAL A 51 -0.31 -23.04 0.63
C VAL A 51 0.78 -22.21 -0.04
N GLU A 52 0.37 -21.47 -1.07
CA GLU A 52 1.04 -20.25 -1.48
C GLU A 52 1.24 -19.46 -0.19
N ALA A 53 2.52 -19.21 0.13
CA ALA A 53 2.96 -18.45 1.29
C ALA A 53 1.93 -17.35 1.56
N PRO A 54 1.43 -17.18 2.80
CA PRO A 54 0.22 -16.41 3.09
C PRO A 54 0.27 -15.15 2.25
N THR A 55 -0.46 -15.17 1.13
CA THR A 55 -0.57 -14.04 0.23
C THR A 55 -1.32 -13.09 1.11
N ASN A 56 -0.56 -12.23 1.78
CA ASN A 56 -0.99 -11.33 2.82
C ASN A 56 -2.29 -10.74 2.30
N LYS A 57 -3.44 -11.31 2.74
CA LYS A 57 -4.74 -11.00 2.17
C LYS A 57 -4.91 -9.58 2.64
N ARG A 58 -4.51 -8.65 1.76
CA ARG A 58 -4.36 -7.24 2.09
C ARG A 58 -5.71 -6.89 2.68
N ARG A 59 -5.72 -6.61 3.99
CA ARG A 59 -6.95 -6.23 4.71
C ARG A 59 -7.67 -5.26 3.79
N ALA A 60 -8.94 -5.55 3.47
CA ALA A 60 -9.77 -4.72 2.59
C ALA A 60 -9.49 -3.27 2.96
N SER A 61 -8.74 -2.61 2.09
CA SER A 61 -8.07 -1.40 2.49
C SER A 61 -9.13 -0.33 2.44
N MET A 62 -9.27 0.50 3.46
CA MET A 62 -10.20 1.64 3.39
C MET A 62 -9.91 2.53 2.16
N LEU A 63 -8.74 2.37 1.53
CA LEU A 63 -8.34 3.00 0.27
C LEU A 63 -8.98 2.36 -0.96
N ASP A 64 -9.45 1.11 -0.92
CA ASP A 64 -10.01 0.42 -2.08
C ASP A 64 -11.26 1.17 -2.60
N SER A 65 -12.07 1.75 -1.72
CA SER A 65 -13.22 2.59 -2.08
C SER A 65 -12.84 3.93 -2.70
N PHE A 66 -11.62 4.41 -2.49
CA PHE A 66 -11.12 5.69 -3.01
C PHE A 66 -10.13 5.50 -4.17
N ASP A 67 -9.86 4.25 -4.57
CA ASP A 67 -8.89 3.94 -5.63
C ASP A 67 -9.28 4.57 -6.98
N GLU A 68 -10.57 4.62 -7.30
CA GLU A 68 -11.06 5.27 -8.52
C GLU A 68 -10.79 6.77 -8.49
N GLN A 69 -11.08 7.44 -7.37
CA GLN A 69 -10.80 8.87 -7.19
C GLN A 69 -9.30 9.17 -7.27
N ILE A 70 -8.46 8.30 -6.69
CA ILE A 70 -6.99 8.45 -6.77
C ILE A 70 -6.51 8.34 -8.22
N LYS A 71 -7.01 7.35 -8.98
CA LYS A 71 -6.66 7.18 -10.40
C LYS A 71 -7.10 8.37 -11.23
N GLU A 72 -8.28 8.92 -10.97
CA GLU A 72 -8.81 10.09 -11.69
C GLU A 72 -7.95 11.34 -11.42
N ILE A 73 -7.53 11.55 -10.17
CA ILE A 73 -6.64 12.66 -9.79
C ILE A 73 -5.28 12.50 -10.46
N LEU A 74 -4.69 11.30 -10.39
CA LEU A 74 -3.37 11.03 -10.98
C LEU A 74 -3.40 11.02 -12.51
N GLY A 75 -4.53 10.67 -13.14
CA GLY A 75 -4.70 10.75 -14.58
C GLY A 75 -4.70 12.19 -15.10
N ARG A 76 -5.24 13.14 -14.33
CA ARG A 76 -5.19 14.57 -14.68
C ARG A 76 -3.88 15.24 -14.31
N HIS A 77 -3.30 14.85 -13.17
CA HIS A 77 -2.11 15.47 -12.61
C HIS A 77 -1.16 14.40 -12.07
N PRO A 78 -0.34 13.77 -12.93
CA PRO A 78 0.55 12.69 -12.52
C PRO A 78 1.58 13.14 -11.47
N GLU A 79 2.01 14.39 -11.53
CA GLU A 79 3.02 14.99 -10.64
C GLU A 79 2.47 15.44 -9.28
N MET A 80 1.15 15.43 -9.08
CA MET A 80 0.50 15.96 -7.87
C MET A 80 1.03 15.30 -6.59
N PRO A 81 1.50 16.07 -5.58
CA PRO A 81 2.08 15.49 -4.38
C PRO A 81 1.02 14.68 -3.60
N ALA A 82 1.44 13.55 -3.02
CA ALA A 82 0.56 12.68 -2.23
C ALA A 82 -0.13 13.41 -1.05
N VAL A 83 0.44 14.52 -0.57
CA VAL A 83 -0.16 15.38 0.46
C VAL A 83 -1.41 16.09 -0.05
N GLU A 84 -1.41 16.55 -1.30
CA GLU A 84 -2.57 17.19 -1.94
C GLU A 84 -3.69 16.17 -2.18
N VAL A 85 -3.30 14.99 -2.67
CA VAL A 85 -4.23 13.86 -2.84
C VAL A 85 -4.88 13.49 -1.50
N LEU A 86 -4.11 13.43 -0.41
CA LEU A 86 -4.66 13.19 0.93
C LEU A 86 -5.64 14.28 1.36
N ARG A 87 -5.32 15.56 1.13
CA ARG A 87 -6.22 16.67 1.48
C ARG A 87 -7.55 16.55 0.76
N ARG A 88 -7.50 16.23 -0.54
CA ARG A 88 -8.69 16.05 -1.37
C ARG A 88 -9.53 14.86 -0.93
N LEU A 89 -8.89 13.74 -0.61
CA LEU A 89 -9.59 12.56 -0.09
C LEU A 89 -10.17 12.79 1.31
N ARG A 90 -9.53 13.59 2.17
CA ARG A 90 -10.09 13.96 3.48
C ARG A 90 -11.39 14.74 3.35
N HIS A 91 -11.50 15.61 2.34
CA HIS A 91 -12.76 16.30 2.04
C HIS A 91 -13.85 15.31 1.62
N SER A 92 -13.47 14.25 0.91
CA SER A 92 -14.35 13.12 0.55
C SER A 92 -14.60 12.11 1.69
N GLY A 93 -14.12 12.37 2.91
CA GLY A 93 -14.35 11.51 4.08
C GLY A 93 -13.28 10.45 4.37
N PHE A 94 -12.10 10.53 3.74
CA PHE A 94 -11.02 9.59 4.00
C PHE A 94 -10.37 9.78 5.39
N GLN A 95 -10.44 8.75 6.23
CA GLN A 95 -9.86 8.74 7.59
C GLN A 95 -8.56 7.90 7.70
N GLY A 96 -8.05 7.39 6.57
CA GLY A 96 -6.84 6.56 6.58
C GLY A 96 -5.54 7.37 6.78
N SER A 97 -4.44 6.65 6.94
CA SER A 97 -3.12 7.26 7.17
C SER A 97 -2.43 7.69 5.87
N TYR A 98 -1.66 8.78 5.98
CA TYR A 98 -0.86 9.32 4.87
C TYR A 98 0.07 8.28 4.25
N THR A 99 0.71 7.45 5.08
CA THR A 99 1.71 6.47 4.63
C THR A 99 1.13 5.46 3.65
N ILE A 100 -0.09 4.97 3.90
CA ILE A 100 -0.72 3.97 3.02
C ILE A 100 -1.12 4.61 1.69
N LEU A 101 -1.61 5.86 1.73
CA LEU A 101 -1.92 6.64 0.54
C LEU A 101 -0.65 6.91 -0.29
N ARG A 102 0.43 7.35 0.34
CA ARG A 102 1.73 7.60 -0.33
C ARG A 102 2.24 6.34 -1.02
N GLN A 103 2.21 5.19 -0.33
CA GLN A 103 2.58 3.90 -0.94
C GLN A 103 1.68 3.53 -2.12
N ARG A 104 0.38 3.84 -2.05
CA ARG A 104 -0.57 3.59 -3.14
C ARG A 104 -0.28 4.47 -4.35
N VAL A 105 -0.09 5.78 -4.14
CA VAL A 105 0.25 6.76 -5.19
C VAL A 105 1.56 6.39 -5.88
N ASN A 106 2.60 6.04 -5.12
CA ASN A 106 3.90 5.64 -5.70
C ASN A 106 3.76 4.39 -6.58
N ARG A 107 3.03 3.36 -6.12
CA ARG A 107 2.77 2.16 -6.94
C ARG A 107 1.98 2.44 -8.21
N LEU A 108 1.11 3.45 -8.19
CA LEU A 108 0.38 3.86 -9.39
C LEU A 108 1.33 4.57 -10.36
N ARG A 109 2.17 5.48 -9.88
CA ARG A 109 3.21 6.15 -10.69
C ARG A 109 4.24 5.18 -11.28
N GLU A 110 4.74 4.23 -10.49
CA GLU A 110 5.65 3.18 -11.00
C GLU A 110 5.05 2.38 -12.17
N ARG A 111 3.72 2.33 -12.27
CA ARG A 111 3.00 1.63 -13.35
C ARG A 111 2.68 2.51 -14.56
N PHE A 112 2.73 3.83 -14.40
CA PHE A 112 2.69 4.79 -15.49
C PHE A 112 4.09 5.35 -15.66
N PRO A 113 5.01 4.68 -16.40
CA PRO A 113 6.27 5.31 -16.74
C PRO A 113 5.95 6.67 -17.36
N ASP A 114 6.54 7.71 -16.79
CA ASP A 114 6.36 9.09 -17.25
C ASP A 114 6.73 9.15 -18.74
N ASP A 115 5.74 9.14 -19.62
CA ASP A 115 5.88 9.57 -21.02
C ASP A 115 5.75 11.10 -21.12
N LEU A 116 6.03 11.78 -20.00
CA LEU A 116 6.27 13.21 -19.94
C LEU A 116 7.69 13.41 -20.43
N MET A 117 7.82 13.49 -21.75
CA MET A 117 8.84 14.34 -22.37
C MET A 117 8.83 15.66 -21.60
N ALA A 118 9.83 15.84 -20.73
CA ALA A 118 10.17 17.15 -20.23
C ALA A 118 10.46 17.97 -21.48
N ASP A 119 9.53 18.85 -21.85
CA ASP A 119 9.82 19.86 -22.85
C ASP A 119 10.95 20.69 -22.24
N VAL A 120 12.17 20.33 -22.64
CA VAL A 120 13.37 21.10 -22.37
C VAL A 120 13.08 22.45 -23.01
N THR A 121 12.66 23.40 -22.17
CA THR A 121 12.59 24.79 -22.57
C THR A 121 13.98 25.14 -23.09
N ALA A 122 14.05 25.44 -24.39
CA ALA A 122 15.30 25.80 -25.02
C ALA A 122 15.98 26.92 -24.23
N PRO A 123 17.32 26.91 -24.11
CA PRO A 123 18.05 27.89 -23.32
C PRO A 123 17.74 29.31 -23.83
N GLY A 124 17.10 30.14 -23.00
CA GLY A 124 16.78 31.53 -23.32
C GLY A 124 15.42 32.06 -22.85
N VAL A 125 14.54 31.22 -22.31
CA VAL A 125 13.22 31.68 -21.83
C VAL A 125 13.17 31.66 -20.30
N THR A 126 13.16 32.84 -19.69
CA THR A 126 12.92 32.99 -18.25
C THR A 126 11.43 32.78 -17.96
N ALA A 127 11.07 31.68 -17.32
CA ALA A 127 9.72 31.48 -16.80
C ALA A 127 9.55 32.28 -15.50
N ILE A 128 8.69 33.30 -15.48
CA ILE A 128 8.24 33.92 -14.24
C ILE A 128 6.98 33.19 -13.80
N VAL A 129 7.06 32.49 -12.67
CA VAL A 129 5.89 31.89 -12.02
C VAL A 129 5.15 32.99 -11.27
N SER A 130 4.04 33.48 -11.82
CA SER A 130 3.16 34.42 -11.13
C SER A 130 2.31 33.68 -10.10
N PHE A 131 2.54 33.96 -8.81
CA PHE A 131 1.62 33.57 -7.76
C PHE A 131 0.42 34.52 -7.74
N THR A 132 -0.77 33.95 -7.56
CA THR A 132 -2.05 34.55 -7.17
C THR A 132 -3.03 35.00 -8.26
N THR A 133 -4.23 34.41 -8.17
CA THR A 133 -5.49 35.14 -8.07
C THR A 133 -6.35 34.49 -6.98
N LEU A 134 -6.62 35.23 -5.91
CA LEU A 134 -7.75 34.98 -5.02
C LEU A 134 -8.66 36.20 -5.11
N GLN A 135 -9.81 36.03 -5.75
CA GLN A 135 -10.88 37.02 -5.72
C GLN A 135 -11.54 36.97 -4.34
N LEU A 136 -11.19 37.91 -3.47
CA LEU A 136 -12.05 38.25 -2.34
C LEU A 136 -13.15 39.17 -2.86
N ALA A 137 -14.39 38.69 -2.83
CA ALA A 137 -15.56 39.55 -2.95
C ALA A 137 -15.69 40.35 -1.63
N CYS A 138 -15.32 41.64 -1.67
CA CYS A 138 -15.70 42.58 -0.63
C CYS A 138 -17.18 42.91 -0.83
N GLY A 139 -18.03 42.55 0.13
CA GLY A 139 -19.43 42.94 0.12
C GLY A 139 -19.56 44.45 0.33
N ASP A 140 -20.34 45.10 -0.52
CA ASP A 140 -20.68 46.51 -0.46
C ASP A 140 -21.37 46.86 0.86
N GLY A 141 -20.65 47.55 1.74
CA GLY A 141 -21.20 48.23 2.90
C GLY A 141 -21.50 49.68 2.54
N ALA A 142 -22.76 49.94 2.17
CA ALA A 142 -23.31 51.29 2.03
C ALA A 142 -23.00 52.19 3.24
N ARG A 143 -22.80 53.49 2.98
CA ARG A 143 -23.28 54.60 3.83
C ARG A 143 -23.23 55.92 3.04
N GLN A 144 -24.41 56.51 2.87
CA GLN A 144 -24.66 57.87 2.41
C GLN A 144 -24.35 58.88 3.54
N ASP A 145 -24.48 60.16 3.19
CA ASP A 145 -24.58 61.37 4.04
C ASP A 145 -23.23 62.08 4.28
N ALA A 146 -23.06 63.39 4.05
CA ALA A 146 -23.95 64.49 3.70
C ALA A 146 -23.16 65.60 2.97
#